data_AF-A0A3V8I899-F1
#
_entry.id   AF-A0A3V8I899-F1
#
_cell.length_a   1.000
_cell.length_b   1.000
_cell.length_c   1.000
_cell.angle_alpha   90.00
_cell.angle_beta   90.00
_cell.angle_gamma   90.00
#
_symmetry.space_group_name_H-M   'P 1'
#
loop_
_entity.id
_entity.type
_entity.pdbx_description
1 polymer ?
#
loop_
_entity_poly.entity_id
_entity_poly.type
_entity_poly.pdbx_seq_one_letter_code
_entity_poly.pdbx_strand_id
1 'polypeptide(L)'
;MNFDEISFINEVFKRSVEGSIAWCFSEQVPPVIYHNSEITITSCYQSSILNNGAILYLFRYRIPEYDGEYDKFFNVEKIRLLSIQFDRISWQSYAESAPIYNLFDYVSSRYSGLSDFFS
;
A
#
# COMPACT_ATOMS: atom_id res chain seq x y z
N MET A 1 -19.47 -7.46 -8.54
CA MET A 1 -18.48 -7.61 -9.63
C MET A 1 -17.22 -8.16 -8.99
N ASN A 2 -16.78 -9.36 -9.40
CA ASN A 2 -15.54 -9.96 -8.91
C ASN A 2 -14.40 -9.28 -9.67
N PHE A 3 -13.94 -8.15 -9.14
CA PHE A 3 -12.81 -7.42 -9.72
C PHE A 3 -11.56 -8.22 -9.39
N ASP A 4 -10.87 -8.71 -10.42
CA ASP A 4 -9.61 -9.43 -10.21
C ASP A 4 -8.59 -8.46 -9.61
N GLU A 5 -8.21 -8.72 -8.36
CA GLU A 5 -7.29 -7.91 -7.57
C GLU A 5 -5.94 -7.73 -8.30
N ILE A 6 -5.45 -8.80 -8.94
CA ILE A 6 -4.21 -8.79 -9.71
C ILE A 6 -4.31 -7.80 -10.87
N SER A 7 -5.40 -7.87 -11.62
CA SER A 7 -5.66 -6.94 -12.73
C SER A 7 -5.73 -5.48 -12.26
N PHE A 8 -6.35 -5.20 -11.11
CA PHE A 8 -6.39 -3.85 -10.55
C PHE A 8 -5.00 -3.32 -10.19
N ILE A 9 -4.21 -4.12 -9.47
CA ILE A 9 -2.86 -3.72 -9.04
C ILE A 9 -1.95 -3.49 -10.25
N ASN A 10 -2.03 -4.35 -11.27
CA ASN A 10 -1.28 -4.18 -12.51
C ASN A 10 -1.67 -2.89 -13.26
N GLU A 11 -2.95 -2.54 -13.29
CA GLU A 11 -3.41 -1.29 -13.90
C GLU A 11 -2.91 -0.07 -13.11
N VAL A 12 -2.97 -0.12 -11.77
CA VAL A 12 -2.39 0.93 -10.91
C VAL A 12 -0.89 1.07 -11.18
N PHE A 13 -0.17 -0.05 -11.28
CA PHE A 13 1.26 -0.06 -11.57
C PHE A 13 1.58 0.55 -12.93
N LYS A 14 0.90 0.11 -13.99
CA LYS A 14 1.03 0.67 -15.33
C LYS A 14 0.82 2.18 -15.33
N ARG A 15 -0.29 2.66 -14.74
CA ARG A 15 -0.61 4.09 -14.66
C ARG A 15 0.40 4.88 -13.81
N SER A 16 1.05 4.24 -12.85
CA SER A 16 2.12 4.85 -12.04
C SER A 16 3.43 4.99 -12.82
N VAL A 17 3.73 4.03 -13.70
CA VAL A 17 4.88 4.11 -14.62
C VAL A 17 4.65 5.17 -15.70
N GLU A 18 3.43 5.24 -16.23
CA GLU A 18 3.01 6.24 -17.23
C GLU A 18 2.87 7.66 -16.66
N GLY A 19 2.99 7.83 -15.33
CA GLY A 19 2.84 9.14 -14.66
C GLY A 19 1.40 9.65 -14.55
N SER A 20 0.41 8.81 -14.90
CA SER A 20 -1.02 9.14 -14.72
C SER A 20 -1.48 9.03 -13.27
N ILE A 21 -0.74 8.30 -12.43
CA ILE A 21 -0.87 8.29 -10.97
C ILE A 21 0.46 8.76 -10.40
N ALA A 22 0.46 9.94 -9.79
CA ALA A 22 1.60 10.43 -9.03
C ALA A 22 1.53 9.89 -7.60
N TRP A 23 2.69 9.69 -6.97
CA TRP A 23 2.80 9.23 -5.59
C TRP A 23 3.61 10.22 -4.77
N CYS A 24 3.37 10.25 -3.47
CA CYS A 24 4.21 10.92 -2.50
C CYS A 24 4.22 10.15 -1.19
N PHE A 25 5.26 10.33 -0.38
CA PHE A 25 5.29 9.80 0.97
C PHE A 25 4.16 10.44 1.79
N SER A 26 3.40 9.63 2.52
CA SER A 26 2.30 10.11 3.35
C SER A 26 2.82 10.38 4.76
N GLU A 27 2.93 11.66 5.11
CA GLU A 27 3.33 12.10 6.46
C GLU A 27 2.23 11.79 7.51
N GLN A 28 0.98 11.72 7.07
CA GLN A 28 -0.18 11.47 7.91
C GLN A 28 -0.99 10.32 7.34
N VAL A 29 -0.80 9.14 7.93
CA VAL A 29 -1.58 7.95 7.56
C VAL A 29 -3.04 8.13 7.99
N PRO A 30 -4.02 7.94 7.10
CA PRO A 30 -5.45 8.00 7.44
C PRO A 30 -5.82 7.08 8.61
N PRO A 31 -6.54 7.58 9.64
CA PRO A 31 -6.90 6.79 10.82
C PRO A 31 -7.67 5.50 10.50
N VAL A 32 -8.44 5.49 9.41
CA VAL A 32 -9.22 4.31 8.98
C VAL A 32 -8.33 3.11 8.66
N ILE A 33 -7.05 3.30 8.33
CA ILE A 33 -6.10 2.21 8.06
C ILE A 33 -5.76 1.44 9.34
N TYR A 34 -5.77 2.09 10.51
CA TYR A 34 -5.45 1.46 11.79
C TYR A 34 -6.66 0.80 12.46
N HIS A 35 -7.87 0.96 11.91
CA HIS A 35 -9.09 0.58 12.61
C HIS A 35 -9.10 -0.92 12.95
N ASN A 36 -9.16 -1.23 14.26
CA ASN A 36 -9.21 -2.58 14.84
C ASN A 36 -8.01 -3.49 14.51
N SER A 37 -6.81 -2.93 14.33
CA SER A 37 -5.63 -3.74 13.99
C SER A 37 -4.39 -3.31 14.77
N GLU A 38 -3.64 -4.29 15.27
CA GLU A 38 -2.34 -4.09 15.94
C GLU A 38 -1.21 -3.96 14.91
N ILE A 39 -1.46 -3.25 13.80
CA ILE A 39 -0.46 -3.05 12.76
C ILE A 39 0.49 -1.91 13.12
N THR A 40 1.77 -2.09 12.82
CA THR A 40 2.74 -1.01 12.80
C THR A 40 3.08 -0.68 11.35
N ILE A 41 2.72 0.51 10.88
CA ILE A 41 3.05 0.95 9.52
C ILE A 41 4.49 1.47 9.49
N THR A 42 5.31 0.90 8.61
CA THR A 42 6.74 1.25 8.49
C THR A 42 7.00 2.24 7.36
N SER A 43 6.15 2.25 6.35
CA SER A 43 6.18 3.23 5.26
C SER A 43 4.81 3.32 4.60
N CYS A 44 4.38 4.52 4.24
CA CYS A 44 3.10 4.76 3.59
C CYS A 44 3.28 5.77 2.45
N TYR A 45 2.73 5.45 1.29
CA TYR A 45 2.69 6.32 0.12
C TYR A 45 1.25 6.56 -0.26
N GLN A 46 0.92 7.79 -0.61
CA GLN A 46 -0.40 8.17 -1.08
C GLN A 46 -0.32 8.61 -2.54
N SER A 47 -1.35 8.30 -3.31
CA SER A 47 -1.45 8.73 -4.69
C SER A 47 -2.03 10.14 -4.81
N SER A 48 -1.91 10.73 -6.00
CA SER A 48 -2.81 11.79 -6.44
C SER A 48 -4.28 11.32 -6.40
N ILE A 49 -5.20 12.26 -6.23
CA ILE A 49 -6.65 11.99 -6.27
C ILE A 49 -7.00 11.42 -7.64
N LEU A 50 -7.67 10.26 -7.66
CA LEU A 50 -8.17 9.61 -8.87
C LEU A 50 -9.43 10.30 -9.41
N ASN A 51 -9.80 10.02 -10.67
CA ASN A 51 -10.95 10.64 -11.33
C ASN A 51 -12.30 10.44 -10.60
N ASN A 52 -12.42 9.39 -9.79
CA ASN A 52 -13.60 9.11 -8.97
C ASN A 52 -13.53 9.75 -7.57
N GLY A 53 -12.52 10.58 -7.30
CA GLY A 53 -12.29 11.21 -6.00
C GLY A 53 -11.62 10.31 -4.97
N ALA A 54 -11.24 9.08 -5.32
CA ALA A 54 -10.55 8.18 -4.41
C ALA A 54 -9.05 8.49 -4.33
N ILE A 55 -8.43 8.20 -3.19
CA ILE A 55 -6.99 8.27 -2.98
C ILE A 55 -6.48 6.86 -2.68
N LEU A 56 -5.43 6.43 -3.38
CA LEU A 56 -4.78 5.16 -3.10
C LEU A 56 -3.72 5.35 -2.02
N TYR A 57 -3.64 4.39 -1.10
CA TYR A 57 -2.62 4.29 -0.08
C TYR A 57 -1.90 2.95 -0.26
N LEU A 58 -0.60 3.01 -0.50
CA LEU A 58 0.27 1.86 -0.62
C LEU A 58 1.21 1.87 0.58
N PHE A 59 1.12 0.85 1.42
CA PHE A 59 1.86 0.85 2.67
C PHE A 59 2.40 -0.51 3.03
N ARG A 60 3.52 -0.46 3.74
CA ARG A 60 4.17 -1.61 4.35
C ARG A 60 3.88 -1.57 5.84
N TYR A 61 3.50 -2.71 6.40
CA TYR A 61 3.14 -2.83 7.80
C TYR A 61 3.64 -4.13 8.39
N ARG A 62 3.79 -4.14 9.71
CA ARG A 62 4.12 -5.32 10.50
C ARG A 62 2.92 -5.72 11.34
N ILE A 63 2.67 -7.02 11.40
CA ILE A 63 1.62 -7.62 12.22
C ILE A 63 2.18 -8.88 12.89
N PRO A 64 1.91 -9.11 14.18
CA PRO A 64 2.23 -10.38 14.82
C PRO A 64 1.31 -11.47 14.29
N GLU A 65 1.88 -12.52 13.71
CA GLU A 65 1.15 -13.73 13.30
C GLU A 65 1.59 -14.91 14.16
N TYR A 66 0.61 -15.70 14.61
CA TYR A 66 0.86 -16.89 15.40
C TYR A 66 1.32 -18.03 14.50
N ASP A 67 2.48 -18.59 14.80
CA ASP A 67 3.00 -19.79 14.18
C ASP A 67 2.74 -21.00 15.08
N GLY A 68 1.84 -21.87 14.63
CA GLY A 68 1.42 -23.05 15.37
C GLY A 68 2.48 -24.15 15.47
N GLU A 69 3.53 -24.13 14.64
CA GLU A 69 4.62 -25.10 14.74
C GLU A 69 5.55 -24.78 15.91
N TYR A 70 5.75 -23.50 16.21
CA TYR A 70 6.66 -23.03 17.24
C TYR A 70 5.97 -22.51 18.52
N ASP A 71 4.64 -22.48 18.54
CA ASP A 71 3.80 -21.93 19.63
C ASP A 71 4.22 -20.49 20.01
N LYS A 72 4.48 -19.67 18.99
CA LYS A 72 5.03 -18.32 19.13
C LYS A 72 4.45 -17.35 18.11
N PHE A 73 4.46 -16.07 18.47
CA PHE A 73 4.16 -14.98 17.54
C PHE A 73 5.43 -14.47 16.88
N PHE A 74 5.35 -14.27 15.56
CA PHE A 74 6.40 -13.63 14.78
C PHE A 74 5.85 -12.36 14.12
N ASN A 75 6.64 -11.30 14.11
CA ASN A 75 6.29 -10.10 13.36
C ASN A 75 6.56 -10.33 11.88
N VAL A 76 5.49 -10.43 11.10
CA VAL A 76 5.55 -10.58 9.65
C VAL A 76 5.38 -9.21 9.01
N GLU A 77 6.21 -8.92 8.01
CA GLU A 77 6.12 -7.69 7.23
C GLU A 77 5.30 -7.95 5.97
N LYS A 78 4.31 -7.09 5.71
CA LYS A 78 3.35 -7.22 4.62
C LYS A 78 3.17 -5.90 3.90
N ILE A 79 2.68 -5.96 2.67
CA ILE A 79 2.34 -4.79 1.86
C ILE A 79 0.86 -4.82 1.52
N ARG A 80 0.21 -3.65 1.54
CA ARG A 80 -1.18 -3.49 1.17
C ARG A 80 -1.39 -2.23 0.34
N LEU A 81 -2.29 -2.35 -0.64
CA LEU A 81 -2.83 -1.27 -1.43
C LEU A 81 -4.29 -1.08 -1.02
N LEU A 82 -4.67 0.15 -0.74
CA LEU A 82 -5.99 0.50 -0.26
C LEU A 82 -6.51 1.72 -1.02
N SER A 83 -7.81 1.75 -1.31
CA SER A 83 -8.49 2.90 -1.89
C SER A 83 -9.40 3.53 -0.85
N ILE A 84 -9.18 4.80 -0.51
CA ILE A 84 -10.04 5.58 0.38
C ILE A 84 -10.88 6.54 -0.45
N GLN A 85 -12.18 6.54 -0.21
CA GLN A 85 -13.11 7.50 -0.78
C GLN A 85 -14.04 7.98 0.33
N PHE A 86 -14.14 9.29 0.54
CA PHE A 86 -14.96 9.91 1.60
C PHE A 86 -14.67 9.32 3.00
N ASP A 87 -13.38 9.25 3.37
CA ASP A 87 -12.89 8.71 4.65
C ASP A 87 -13.26 7.24 4.92
N ARG A 88 -13.63 6.49 3.87
CA ARG A 88 -13.97 5.07 3.96
C ARG A 88 -13.13 4.24 3.01
N ILE A 89 -12.78 3.05 3.46
CA ILE A 89 -12.14 2.04 2.61
C ILE A 89 -13.17 1.62 1.55
N SER A 90 -12.91 1.98 0.30
CA SER A 90 -13.72 1.62 -0.86
C SER A 90 -13.22 0.32 -1.52
N TRP A 91 -11.94 0.00 -1.36
CA TRP A 91 -11.31 -1.23 -1.83
C TRP A 91 -10.00 -1.48 -1.09
N GLN A 92 -9.58 -2.74 -0.91
CA GLN A 92 -8.26 -3.10 -0.39
C GLN A 92 -7.76 -4.40 -1.01
N SER A 93 -6.44 -4.53 -1.16
CA SER A 93 -5.77 -5.77 -1.55
C SER A 93 -5.71 -6.74 -0.36
N TYR A 94 -5.92 -8.03 -0.61
CA TYR A 94 -5.82 -9.09 0.38
C TYR A 94 -4.70 -10.08 0.08
N ALA A 95 -4.33 -10.24 -1.19
CA ALA A 95 -3.37 -11.23 -1.63
C ALA A 95 -1.96 -10.63 -1.66
N GLU A 96 -1.06 -11.30 -0.96
CA GLU A 96 0.37 -11.11 -1.19
C GLU A 96 0.73 -11.72 -2.55
N SER A 97 0.97 -10.84 -3.52
CA SER A 97 1.19 -11.24 -4.91
C SER A 97 2.29 -10.41 -5.55
N ALA A 98 3.02 -10.99 -6.51
CA ALA A 98 4.11 -10.30 -7.20
C ALA A 98 3.75 -8.89 -7.72
N PRO A 99 2.54 -8.62 -8.27
CA PRO A 99 2.14 -7.27 -8.67
C PRO A 99 2.23 -6.21 -7.56
N ILE A 100 1.86 -6.54 -6.32
CA ILE A 100 1.86 -5.55 -5.23
C ILE A 100 3.27 -5.20 -4.77
N TYR A 101 4.16 -6.21 -4.77
CA TYR A 101 5.58 -6.03 -4.46
C TYR A 101 6.25 -5.18 -5.55
N ASN A 102 6.01 -5.48 -6.83
CA ASN A 102 6.54 -4.69 -7.95
C ASN A 102 6.10 -3.22 -7.88
N LEU A 103 4.82 -2.98 -7.59
CA LEU A 103 4.29 -1.63 -7.41
C LEU A 103 4.99 -0.92 -6.24
N PHE A 104 5.12 -1.60 -5.10
CA PHE A 104 5.77 -1.04 -3.92
C PHE A 104 7.23 -0.71 -4.16
N ASP A 105 7.99 -1.59 -4.79
CA ASP A 105 9.41 -1.36 -5.06
C ASP A 105 9.60 -0.19 -6.04
N TYR A 106 8.75 -0.07 -7.06
CA TYR A 106 8.76 1.08 -7.97
C TYR A 106 8.44 2.39 -7.24
N VAL A 107 7.39 2.42 -6.41
CA VAL A 107 6.98 3.64 -5.71
C VAL A 107 8.03 4.02 -4.64
N SER A 108 8.47 3.07 -3.82
CA SER A 108 9.43 3.34 -2.75
C SER A 108 10.80 3.77 -3.29
N SER A 109 11.31 3.15 -4.35
CA SER A 109 12.59 3.56 -4.94
C SER A 109 12.57 4.98 -5.51
N ARG A 110 11.41 5.45 -5.99
CA ARG A 110 11.27 6.76 -6.63
C ARG A 110 10.83 7.88 -5.68
N TYR A 111 10.07 7.55 -4.63
CA TYR A 111 9.40 8.54 -3.79
C TYR A 111 9.76 8.44 -2.30
N SER A 112 10.76 7.62 -1.94
CA SER A 112 11.28 7.53 -0.55
C SER A 112 12.11 8.75 -0.11
N GLY A 113 12.43 9.67 -1.02
CA GLY A 113 13.32 10.81 -0.75
C GLY A 113 14.80 10.42 -0.59
N LEU A 114 15.17 9.13 -0.72
CA LEU A 114 16.56 8.69 -0.66
C LEU A 114 17.39 9.20 -1.85
N SER A 115 16.76 9.48 -2.98
CA SER A 115 17.43 10.11 -4.13
C SER A 115 17.96 11.51 -3.80
N ASP A 116 17.36 12.22 -2.85
CA ASP A 116 17.72 13.60 -2.50
C ASP A 116 18.93 13.66 -1.55
N PHE A 117 19.35 12.53 -0.97
CA PHE A 117 20.53 12.46 -0.09
C PHE A 117 21.85 12.39 -0.84
N PHE A 118 21.84 11.95 -2.10
CA PHE A 118 23.05 11.74 -2.92
C PHE A 118 23.18 12.73 -4.08
N SER A 119 22.30 13.74 -4.15
CA SER A 119 22.28 14.78 -5.18
C SER A 119 23.04 16.05 -4.79
#